data_AF-A0A285L7T2-F1
#
_entry.id   AF-A0A285L7T2-F1
#
_cell.length_a   1.000
_cell.length_b   1.000
_cell.length_c   1.000
_cell.angle_alpha   90.00
_cell.angle_beta   90.00
_cell.angle_gamma   90.00
#
_symmetry.space_group_name_H-M   'P 1'
#
loop_
_entity.id
_entity.type
_entity.pdbx_description
1 polymer ?
#
loop_
_entity_poly.entity_id
_entity_poly.type
_entity_poly.pdbx_seq_one_letter_code
_entity_poly.pdbx_strand_id
1 'polypeptide(L)'
;MSTTAGDGGPELWVVPTEVSDAGKFVQAVSETLVSGLHSVDADVDRLLESWQGGRAQSYREGWDETKQGALKVLASLATMAKTLGVTSAAYVETDSNNALRTSSLDLP
;
A
#
# COMPACT_ATOMS: atom_id res chain seq x y z
N MET A 1 -1.30 -47.81 16.66
CA MET A 1 -1.83 -46.43 16.75
C MET A 1 -0.75 -45.52 16.19
N SER A 2 -0.86 -45.15 14.91
CA SER A 2 0.15 -44.32 14.25
C SER A 2 -0.32 -42.87 14.27
N THR A 3 0.47 -42.00 14.89
CA THR A 3 0.24 -40.56 14.92
C THR A 3 0.55 -39.99 13.55
N THR A 4 -0.41 -39.30 12.94
CA THR A 4 -0.19 -38.47 11.77
C THR A 4 0.58 -37.24 12.23
N ALA A 5 1.88 -37.18 11.90
CA ALA A 5 2.63 -35.94 11.96
C ALA A 5 2.05 -35.00 10.90
N GLY A 6 1.32 -33.98 11.35
CA GLY A 6 0.79 -32.93 10.51
C GLY A 6 1.93 -32.16 9.85
N ASP A 7 1.75 -31.96 8.55
CA ASP A 7 2.57 -31.17 7.63
C ASP A 7 2.97 -29.82 8.24
N GLY A 8 4.26 -29.69 8.55
CA GLY A 8 4.88 -28.45 9.01
C GLY A 8 5.10 -27.50 7.84
N GLY A 9 4.01 -26.87 7.38
CA GLY A 9 4.11 -25.66 6.58
C GLY A 9 4.89 -24.59 7.38
N PRO A 10 5.68 -23.72 6.72
CA PRO A 10 6.51 -22.74 7.41
C PRO A 10 5.65 -21.91 8.36
N GLU A 11 6.02 -21.91 9.63
CA GLU A 11 5.41 -21.11 10.68
C GLU A 11 5.63 -19.63 10.31
N LEU A 12 4.60 -19.00 9.73
CA LEU A 12 4.66 -17.62 9.28
C LEU A 12 4.52 -16.70 10.49
N TRP A 13 5.65 -16.37 11.12
CA TRP A 13 5.71 -15.35 12.16
C TRP A 13 5.50 -13.98 11.51
N VAL A 14 4.33 -13.38 11.71
CA VAL A 14 4.07 -11.99 11.34
C VAL A 14 4.48 -11.10 12.50
N VAL A 15 5.39 -10.15 12.27
CA VAL A 15 5.71 -9.09 13.23
C VAL A 15 4.80 -7.89 12.93
N PRO A 16 3.78 -7.59 13.76
CA PRO A 16 2.77 -6.59 13.44
C PRO A 16 3.35 -5.17 13.25
N THR A 17 4.47 -4.86 13.91
CA THR A 17 5.17 -3.57 13.76
C THR A 17 5.78 -3.40 12.37
N GLU A 18 6.37 -4.45 11.80
CA GLU A 18 6.95 -4.41 10.44
C GLU A 18 5.87 -4.21 9.37
N VAL A 19 4.71 -4.85 9.53
CA VAL A 19 3.54 -4.66 8.64
C VAL A 19 2.99 -3.24 8.74
N SER A 20 2.92 -2.68 9.96
CA SER A 20 2.49 -1.30 10.18
C SER A 20 3.45 -0.30 9.53
N ASP A 21 4.76 -0.51 9.68
CA ASP A 21 5.79 0.38 9.13
C ASP A 21 5.84 0.29 7.60
N ALA A 22 5.67 -0.89 7.01
CA ALA A 22 5.48 -1.05 5.57
C ALA A 22 4.25 -0.29 5.07
N GLY A 23 3.11 -0.37 5.78
CA GLY A 23 1.91 0.39 5.45
C GLY A 23 2.13 1.91 5.44
N LYS A 24 2.79 2.44 6.48
CA LYS A 24 3.14 3.87 6.57
C LYS A 24 4.11 4.30 5.47
N PHE A 25 5.12 3.48 5.18
CA PHE A 25 6.08 3.76 4.12
C PHE A 25 5.39 3.85 2.75
N VAL A 26 4.54 2.87 2.41
CA VAL A 26 3.80 2.87 1.14
C VAL A 26 2.87 4.08 1.04
N GLN A 27 2.25 4.49 2.16
CA GLN A 27 1.44 5.71 2.19
C GLN A 27 2.28 6.96 1.89
N ALA A 28 3.39 7.17 2.58
CA ALA A 28 4.24 8.35 2.41
C ALA A 28 4.82 8.44 0.99
N VAL A 29 5.23 7.30 0.41
CA VAL A 29 5.67 7.22 -0.98
C VAL A 29 4.53 7.59 -1.93
N SER A 30 3.33 7.07 -1.70
CA SER A 30 2.15 7.39 -2.53
C SER A 30 1.82 8.88 -2.50
N GLU A 31 1.82 9.52 -1.33
CA GLU A 31 1.57 10.95 -1.18
C GLU A 31 2.62 11.80 -1.92
N THR A 32 3.90 11.43 -1.79
CA THR A 32 5.00 12.09 -2.50
C THR A 32 4.84 11.98 -4.01
N LEU A 33 4.49 10.80 -4.51
CA LEU A 33 4.29 10.56 -5.94
C LEU A 33 3.06 11.29 -6.49
N VAL A 34 1.96 11.38 -5.73
CA VAL A 34 0.78 12.18 -6.12
C VAL A 34 1.17 13.65 -6.27
N SER A 35 1.89 14.20 -5.29
CA SER A 35 2.36 15.59 -5.35
C SER A 35 3.30 15.81 -6.54
N GLY A 36 4.22 14.88 -6.79
CA GLY A 36 5.12 14.93 -7.94
C GLY A 36 4.37 14.90 -9.28
N LEU A 37 3.37 14.02 -9.40
CA LEU A 37 2.54 13.92 -10.61
C LEU A 37 1.78 15.22 -10.89
N HIS A 38 1.20 15.86 -9.87
CA HIS A 38 0.54 17.16 -10.02
C HIS A 38 1.52 18.27 -10.43
N SER A 39 2.76 18.24 -9.94
CA SER A 39 3.79 19.20 -10.35
C SER A 39 4.15 19.04 -11.83
N VAL A 40 4.38 17.81 -12.29
CA VAL A 40 4.71 17.56 -13.70
C VAL A 40 3.53 17.90 -14.60
N ASP A 41 2.30 17.64 -14.16
CA ASP A 41 1.09 18.02 -14.89
C ASP A 41 1.03 19.53 -15.14
N ALA A 42 1.29 20.33 -14.11
CA ALA A 42 1.36 21.79 -14.24
C ALA A 42 2.52 22.26 -15.15
N ASP A 43 3.64 21.54 -15.15
CA ASP A 43 4.76 21.83 -16.06
C ASP A 43 4.39 21.53 -17.52
N VAL A 44 3.67 20.43 -17.76
CA VAL A 44 3.17 20.03 -19.07
C VAL A 44 2.14 21.03 -19.59
N ASP A 45 1.22 21.47 -18.74
CA ASP A 45 0.24 22.51 -19.10
C ASP A 45 0.94 23.79 -19.55
N ARG A 46 1.93 24.27 -18.77
CA ARG A 46 2.73 25.45 -19.13
C ARG A 46 3.53 25.27 -20.42
N LEU A 47 4.10 24.09 -20.66
CA LEU A 47 4.80 23.78 -21.90
C LEU A 47 3.86 23.95 -23.10
N LEU A 48 2.65 23.39 -22.99
CA LEU A 48 1.67 23.33 -24.07
C LEU A 48 0.93 24.65 -24.31
N GLU A 49 1.09 25.67 -23.44
CA GLU A 49 0.67 27.04 -23.73
C GLU A 49 1.51 27.66 -24.86
N SER A 50 2.83 27.41 -24.84
CA SER A 50 3.78 28.00 -25.79
C SER A 50 4.06 27.10 -27.01
N TRP A 51 3.97 25.79 -26.83
CA TRP A 51 4.23 24.81 -27.87
C TRP A 51 2.91 24.29 -28.47
N GLN A 52 2.66 24.64 -29.73
CA GLN A 52 1.42 24.29 -30.44
C GLN A 52 1.68 23.49 -31.72
N GLY A 53 0.61 22.91 -32.27
CA GLY A 53 0.61 22.10 -33.50
C GLY A 53 0.54 20.60 -33.23
N GLY A 54 0.53 19.78 -34.30
CA GLY A 54 0.23 18.35 -34.21
C GLY A 54 1.15 17.56 -33.26
N ARG A 55 2.42 17.94 -33.14
CA ARG A 55 3.37 17.30 -32.20
C ARG A 55 3.01 17.58 -30.73
N ALA A 56 2.57 18.80 -30.44
CA ALA A 56 2.12 19.18 -29.10
C ALA A 56 0.83 18.43 -28.73
N GLN A 57 -0.06 18.22 -29.70
CA GLN A 57 -1.26 17.41 -29.50
C GLN A 57 -0.93 15.94 -29.19
N SER A 58 -0.09 15.29 -30.00
CA SER A 58 0.33 13.91 -29.72
C SER A 58 1.07 13.78 -28.39
N TYR A 59 1.84 14.80 -28.00
CA TYR A 59 2.47 14.84 -26.68
C TYR A 59 1.43 14.91 -25.55
N ARG A 60 0.42 15.78 -25.66
CA ARG A 60 -0.67 15.89 -24.69
C ARG A 60 -1.41 14.56 -24.53
N GLU A 61 -1.77 13.92 -25.64
CA GLU A 61 -2.45 12.62 -25.62
C GLU A 61 -1.62 11.55 -24.90
N GLY A 62 -0.32 11.45 -25.20
CA GLY A 62 0.59 10.53 -24.50
C GLY A 62 0.80 10.87 -23.03
N TRP A 63 0.83 12.16 -22.68
CA TRP A 63 0.89 12.60 -21.29
C TRP A 63 -0.36 12.21 -20.51
N ASP A 64 -1.56 12.42 -21.09
CA ASP A 64 -2.83 12.06 -20.46
C ASP A 64 -2.91 10.56 -20.19
N GLU A 65 -2.48 9.72 -21.14
CA GLU A 65 -2.40 8.27 -20.94
C GLU A 65 -1.43 7.91 -19.79
N THR A 66 -0.25 8.52 -19.78
CA THR A 66 0.78 8.31 -18.75
C THR A 66 0.26 8.71 -17.37
N LYS A 67 -0.35 9.88 -17.25
CA LYS A 67 -0.96 10.40 -16.01
C LYS A 67 -2.05 9.47 -15.50
N GLN A 68 -2.93 8.99 -16.37
CA GLN A 68 -3.95 8.02 -16.00
C GLN A 68 -3.35 6.70 -15.51
N GLY A 69 -2.31 6.21 -16.16
CA GLY A 69 -1.56 5.02 -15.71
C GLY A 69 -0.94 5.22 -14.32
N ALA A 70 -0.27 6.35 -14.11
CA ALA A 70 0.34 6.69 -12.82
C ALA A 70 -0.71 6.75 -11.70
N LEU A 71 -1.85 7.41 -11.93
CA LEU A 71 -2.94 7.48 -10.95
C LEU A 71 -3.48 6.09 -10.55
N LYS A 72 -3.57 5.15 -11.49
CA LYS A 72 -3.99 3.75 -11.21
C LYS A 72 -3.00 3.03 -10.30
N VAL A 73 -1.70 3.19 -10.56
CA VAL A 73 -0.64 2.61 -9.72
C VAL A 73 -0.70 3.19 -8.31
N LEU A 74 -0.84 4.52 -8.19
CA LEU A 74 -0.92 5.20 -6.90
C LEU A 74 -2.17 4.80 -6.09
N ALA A 75 -3.32 4.66 -6.73
CA ALA A 75 -4.52 4.13 -6.08
C ALA A 75 -4.32 2.70 -5.57
N SER A 76 -3.57 1.88 -6.31
CA SER A 76 -3.25 0.50 -5.92
C SER A 76 -2.32 0.47 -4.71
N LEU A 77 -1.28 1.33 -4.70
CA LEU A 77 -0.38 1.48 -3.55
C LEU A 77 -1.13 1.96 -2.29
N ALA A 78 -2.04 2.93 -2.43
CA ALA A 78 -2.89 3.37 -1.32
C ALA A 78 -3.78 2.25 -0.78
N THR A 79 -4.30 1.39 -1.67
CA THR A 79 -5.08 0.20 -1.28
C THR A 79 -4.22 -0.81 -0.51
N MET A 80 -2.97 -1.03 -0.94
CA MET A 80 -2.01 -1.88 -0.22
C MET A 80 -1.72 -1.32 1.17
N ALA A 81 -1.39 -0.03 1.28
CA ALA A 81 -1.13 0.62 2.56
C ALA A 81 -2.31 0.49 3.54
N LYS A 82 -3.54 0.72 3.05
CA LYS A 82 -4.76 0.54 3.85
C LYS A 82 -4.90 -0.89 4.34
N THR A 83 -4.72 -1.87 3.45
CA THR A 83 -4.86 -3.29 3.79
C THR A 83 -3.82 -3.73 4.82
N LEU A 84 -2.56 -3.31 4.65
CA LEU A 84 -1.48 -3.57 5.61
C LEU A 84 -1.81 -2.99 6.99
N GLY A 85 -2.35 -1.77 7.03
CA GLY A 85 -2.82 -1.14 8.26
C GLY A 85 -3.92 -1.94 8.97
N VAL A 86 -4.96 -2.35 8.22
CA VAL A 86 -6.07 -3.17 8.76
C VAL A 86 -5.57 -4.51 9.31
N THR A 87 -4.71 -5.19 8.57
CA THR A 87 -4.13 -6.48 9.00
C THR A 87 -3.33 -6.31 10.30
N SER A 88 -2.50 -5.27 10.41
CA SER A 88 -1.73 -5.02 11.64
C SER A 88 -2.63 -4.82 12.87
N ALA A 89 -3.75 -4.10 12.73
CA ALA A 89 -4.70 -3.86 13.81
C ALA A 89 -5.41 -5.15 14.25
N ALA A 90 -5.87 -5.96 13.29
CA ALA A 90 -6.55 -7.22 13.57
C ALA A 90 -5.64 -8.24 14.29
N TYR A 91 -4.35 -8.26 13.95
CA TYR A 91 -3.36 -9.09 14.65
C TYR A 91 -3.19 -8.67 16.12
N VAL A 92 -3.05 -7.38 16.39
CA VAL A 92 -2.91 -6.85 17.76
C VAL A 92 -4.15 -7.15 18.62
N GLU A 93 -5.35 -7.03 18.05
CA GLU A 93 -6.60 -7.35 18.74
C GLU A 93 -6.70 -8.85 19.08
N THR A 94 -6.36 -9.72 18.12
CA THR A 94 -6.36 -11.17 18.32
C THR A 94 -5.35 -11.58 19.39
N ASP A 95 -4.14 -11.03 19.36
CA ASP A 95 -3.10 -11.28 20.35
C ASP A 95 -3.53 -10.84 21.75
N SER A 96 -4.09 -9.63 21.87
CA SER A 96 -4.60 -9.11 23.15
C SER A 96 -5.71 -9.98 23.74
N ASN A 97 -6.67 -10.41 22.90
CA ASN A 97 -7.76 -11.29 23.31
C ASN A 97 -7.25 -12.68 23.74
N ASN A 98 -6.27 -13.23 23.02
CA ASN A 98 -5.63 -14.49 23.38
C ASN A 98 -4.86 -14.37 24.71
N ALA A 99 -4.10 -13.29 24.91
CA ALA A 99 -3.38 -13.02 26.15
C ALA A 99 -4.33 -12.91 27.35
N LEU A 100 -5.44 -12.18 27.20
CA LEU A 100 -6.49 -12.09 28.23
C LEU A 100 -7.09 -13.47 28.55
N ARG A 101 -7.40 -14.27 27.53
CA ARG A 101 -7.97 -15.60 27.72
C ARG A 101 -6.99 -16.55 28.40
N THR A 102 -5.72 -16.55 28.00
CA THR A 102 -4.67 -17.35 28.63
C THR A 102 -4.43 -16.91 30.07
N SER A 103 -4.35 -15.61 30.33
CA SER A 103 -4.24 -15.08 31.70
C SER A 103 -5.44 -15.44 32.58
N SER A 104 -6.63 -15.62 32.00
CA SER A 104 -7.83 -16.07 32.73
C SER A 104 -7.85 -17.57 33.03
N LEU A 105 -7.07 -18.36 32.28
CA LEU A 105 -6.92 -19.81 32.48
C LEU A 105 -5.86 -20.13 33.55
N ASP A 106 -5.07 -19.14 33.97
CA ASP A 106 -4.07 -19.19 35.05
C ASP A 106 -4.69 -18.80 36.41
N LEU A 107 -5.78 -19.45 36.79
CA LEU A 107 -6.38 -19.38 38.14
C LEU A 107 -6.83 -20.79 38.56
N PRO A 108 -6.28 -21.45 39.61
CA PRO A 108 -5.22 -21.10 40.57
C PRO A 108 -3.85 -21.80 40.37
#